data_AF-A0A6P0JVL0-F1
#
_entry.id   AF-A0A6P0JVL0-F1
#
_cell.length_a   1.000
_cell.length_b   1.000
_cell.length_c   1.000
_cell.angle_alpha   90.00
_cell.angle_beta   90.00
_cell.angle_gamma   90.00
#
_symmetry.space_group_name_H-M   'P 1'
#
loop_
_entity.id
_entity.type
_entity.pdbx_description
1 polymer ?
#
loop_
_entity_poly.entity_id
_entity_poly.type
_entity_poly.pdbx_seq_one_letter_code
_entity_poly.pdbx_strand_id
1 'polypeptide(L)'
;RDGHRDQRVRFGWVRCSLVRRAQEYIGKNNFSKAILELRDGLKIDPNNSICHGLMGLAYFKQKQVSMAKVHVKKALQSDAQNETALKVKQALEKTTGESVGSKSTSSKSTASGSSKGKSSKTEKSNGGGMFGGLFGGKKK
;
A
#
# COMPACT_ATOMS: atom_id res chain seq x y z
N ARG A 1 -12.14 -21.80 -31.07
CA ARG A 1 -11.08 -22.21 -30.12
C ARG A 1 -10.24 -20.99 -29.75
N ASP A 2 -10.82 -19.94 -29.16
CA ASP A 2 -10.06 -18.76 -28.70
C ASP A 2 -10.79 -18.14 -27.50
N GLY A 3 -10.47 -18.60 -26.30
CA GLY A 3 -11.18 -18.21 -25.07
C GLY A 3 -10.30 -17.65 -23.95
N HIS A 4 -8.97 -17.59 -24.11
CA HIS A 4 -8.06 -17.36 -22.97
C HIS A 4 -7.06 -16.21 -23.14
N ARG A 5 -7.07 -15.46 -24.25
CA ARG A 5 -6.05 -14.41 -24.47
C ARG A 5 -6.35 -13.04 -23.86
N ASP A 6 -7.55 -12.80 -23.33
CA ASP A 6 -8.03 -11.42 -23.11
C ASP A 6 -8.28 -11.01 -21.64
N GLN A 7 -7.90 -11.83 -20.66
CA GLN A 7 -8.00 -11.41 -19.25
C GLN A 7 -6.94 -10.35 -18.91
N ARG A 8 -5.72 -10.48 -19.46
CA ARG A 8 -4.61 -9.55 -19.20
C ARG A 8 -4.89 -8.13 -19.74
N VAL A 9 -5.65 -8.04 -20.83
CA VAL A 9 -6.06 -6.77 -21.46
C VAL A 9 -7.19 -6.12 -20.66
N ARG A 10 -8.18 -6.91 -20.17
CA ARG A 10 -9.19 -6.42 -19.23
C ARG A 10 -8.59 -5.84 -17.94
N PHE A 11 -7.58 -6.48 -17.36
CA PHE A 11 -6.91 -5.95 -16.16
C PHE A 11 -6.07 -4.68 -16.46
N GLY A 12 -5.52 -4.55 -17.66
CA GLY A 12 -4.85 -3.32 -18.11
C GLY A 12 -5.80 -2.13 -18.25
N TRP A 13 -6.96 -2.34 -18.89
CA TRP A 13 -7.98 -1.30 -19.09
C TRP A 13 -8.68 -0.91 -17.78
N VAL A 14 -8.95 -1.86 -16.89
CA VAL A 14 -9.55 -1.58 -15.57
C VAL A 14 -8.59 -0.78 -14.67
N ARG A 15 -7.27 -1.02 -14.76
CA ARG A 15 -6.27 -0.26 -14.00
C ARG A 15 -6.29 1.23 -14.36
N CYS A 16 -6.36 1.54 -15.65
CA CYS A 16 -6.44 2.93 -16.12
C CYS A 16 -7.79 3.58 -15.80
N SER A 17 -8.91 2.82 -15.84
CA SER A 17 -10.23 3.38 -15.58
C SER A 17 -10.43 3.77 -14.11
N LEU A 18 -9.91 3.00 -13.16
CA LEU A 18 -9.99 3.29 -11.73
C LEU A 18 -9.16 4.52 -11.34
N VAL A 19 -7.95 4.65 -11.89
CA VAL A 19 -7.09 5.83 -11.70
C VAL A 19 -7.78 7.08 -12.24
N ARG A 20 -8.37 7.02 -13.43
CA ARG A 20 -9.09 8.13 -14.03
C ARG A 20 -10.30 8.56 -13.18
N ARG A 21 -11.11 7.61 -12.70
CA ARG A 21 -12.25 7.90 -11.81
C ARG A 21 -11.79 8.52 -10.50
N ALA A 22 -10.72 8.01 -9.91
CA ALA A 22 -10.16 8.57 -8.69
C ALA A 22 -9.71 10.03 -8.87
N GLN A 23 -9.04 10.35 -9.99
CA GLN A 23 -8.68 11.72 -10.33
C GLN A 23 -9.91 12.63 -10.48
N GLU A 24 -10.96 12.15 -11.12
CA GLU A 24 -12.22 12.90 -11.25
C GLU A 24 -12.84 13.19 -9.87
N TYR A 25 -12.88 12.18 -8.99
CA TYR A 25 -13.34 12.35 -7.62
C TYR A 25 -12.47 13.32 -6.81
N ILE A 26 -11.14 13.28 -6.98
CA ILE A 26 -10.21 14.24 -6.37
C ILE A 26 -10.51 15.66 -6.87
N GLY A 27 -10.74 15.84 -8.17
CA GLY A 27 -11.14 17.13 -8.75
C GLY A 27 -12.47 17.66 -8.18
N LYS A 28 -13.38 16.75 -7.85
CA LYS A 28 -14.66 17.04 -7.16
C LYS A 28 -14.53 17.19 -5.63
N ASN A 29 -13.31 17.21 -5.08
CA ASN A 29 -13.03 17.18 -3.63
C ASN A 29 -13.65 15.97 -2.88
N ASN A 30 -14.05 14.92 -3.59
CA ASN A 30 -14.61 13.71 -3.00
C ASN A 30 -13.52 12.65 -2.75
N PHE A 31 -12.67 12.93 -1.77
CA PHE A 31 -11.50 12.11 -1.48
C PHE A 31 -11.84 10.69 -1.00
N SER A 32 -12.95 10.51 -0.29
CA SER A 32 -13.40 9.20 0.20
C SER A 32 -13.72 8.24 -0.95
N LYS A 33 -14.46 8.71 -1.96
CA LYS A 33 -14.74 7.90 -3.16
C LYS A 33 -13.49 7.64 -3.98
N ALA A 34 -12.61 8.64 -4.12
CA ALA A 34 -11.33 8.46 -4.79
C ALA A 34 -10.50 7.33 -4.15
N ILE A 35 -10.41 7.31 -2.83
CA ILE A 35 -9.69 6.26 -2.08
C ILE A 35 -10.31 4.88 -2.33
N LEU A 36 -11.63 4.78 -2.44
CA LEU A 36 -12.32 3.52 -2.68
C LEU A 36 -11.95 2.95 -4.05
N GLU A 37 -12.02 3.76 -5.11
CA GLU A 37 -11.62 3.36 -6.48
C GLU A 37 -10.14 2.95 -6.53
N LEU A 38 -9.27 3.70 -5.84
CA LEU A 38 -7.84 3.40 -5.79
C LEU A 38 -7.55 2.11 -5.03
N ARG A 39 -8.30 1.83 -3.96
CA ARG A 39 -8.17 0.58 -3.20
C ARG A 39 -8.53 -0.62 -4.06
N ASP A 40 -9.56 -0.51 -4.89
CA ASP A 40 -9.90 -1.56 -5.85
C ASP A 40 -8.82 -1.70 -6.94
N GLY A 41 -8.19 -0.59 -7.35
CA GLY A 41 -7.02 -0.62 -8.23
C GLY A 41 -5.84 -1.39 -7.62
N LEU A 42 -5.58 -1.19 -6.32
CA LEU A 42 -4.53 -1.91 -5.59
C LEU A 42 -4.85 -3.39 -5.37
N LYS A 43 -6.11 -3.84 -5.45
CA LYS A 43 -6.42 -5.28 -5.43
C LYS A 43 -5.94 -5.97 -6.71
N ILE A 44 -5.90 -5.24 -7.82
CA ILE A 44 -5.44 -5.75 -9.12
C ILE A 44 -3.91 -5.65 -9.20
N ASP A 45 -3.36 -4.50 -8.81
CA ASP A 45 -1.93 -4.23 -8.81
C ASP A 45 -1.50 -3.60 -7.48
N PRO A 46 -1.14 -4.42 -6.49
CA PRO A 46 -0.80 -3.95 -5.15
C PRO A 46 0.41 -3.03 -5.07
N ASN A 47 1.25 -3.03 -6.11
CA ASN A 47 2.49 -2.25 -6.16
C ASN A 47 2.37 -1.03 -7.08
N ASN A 48 1.17 -0.67 -7.55
CA ASN A 48 1.02 0.44 -8.48
C ASN A 48 1.37 1.79 -7.83
N SER A 49 2.47 2.40 -8.28
CA SER A 49 2.96 3.69 -7.79
C SER A 49 1.95 4.82 -7.95
N ILE A 50 1.21 4.86 -9.06
CA ILE A 50 0.20 5.88 -9.36
C ILE A 50 -0.94 5.80 -8.35
N CYS A 51 -1.42 4.57 -8.05
CA CYS A 51 -2.48 4.38 -7.08
C CYS A 51 -2.06 4.86 -5.68
N HIS A 52 -0.85 4.47 -5.25
CA HIS A 52 -0.30 4.95 -3.99
C HIS A 52 -0.09 6.47 -3.96
N GLY A 53 0.38 7.08 -5.05
CA GLY A 53 0.59 8.53 -5.14
C GLY A 53 -0.72 9.31 -5.02
N LEU A 54 -1.77 8.87 -5.73
CA LEU A 54 -3.09 9.49 -5.66
C LEU A 54 -3.78 9.29 -4.30
N MET A 55 -3.60 8.13 -3.65
CA MET A 55 -4.07 7.93 -2.27
C MET A 55 -3.35 8.89 -1.31
N GLY A 56 -2.04 9.07 -1.50
CA GLY A 56 -1.24 10.04 -0.74
C GLY A 56 -1.81 11.46 -0.86
N LEU A 57 -2.14 11.89 -2.09
CA LEU A 57 -2.78 13.18 -2.34
C LEU A 57 -4.16 13.29 -1.69
N ALA A 58 -5.00 12.28 -1.83
CA ALA A 58 -6.34 12.26 -1.26
C ALA A 58 -6.33 12.31 0.28
N TYR A 59 -5.41 11.58 0.94
CA TYR A 59 -5.23 11.66 2.38
C TYR A 59 -4.67 13.01 2.83
N PHE A 60 -3.71 13.57 2.09
CA PHE A 60 -3.14 14.88 2.40
C PHE A 60 -4.22 15.97 2.37
N LYS A 61 -5.08 15.95 1.33
CA LYS A 61 -6.22 16.88 1.22
C LYS A 61 -7.25 16.71 2.33
N GLN A 62 -7.40 15.51 2.88
CA GLN A 62 -8.21 15.22 4.07
C GLN A 62 -7.51 15.56 5.40
N LYS A 63 -6.34 16.21 5.37
CA LYS A 63 -5.51 16.50 6.55
C LYS A 63 -5.02 15.26 7.31
N GLN A 64 -5.11 14.08 6.69
CA GLN A 64 -4.60 12.81 7.24
C GLN A 64 -3.12 12.64 6.87
N VAL A 65 -2.28 13.50 7.45
CA VAL A 65 -0.84 13.60 7.15
C VAL A 65 -0.10 12.28 7.35
N SER A 66 -0.41 11.54 8.42
CA SER A 66 0.23 10.24 8.72
C SER A 66 -0.01 9.21 7.61
N MET A 67 -1.27 9.07 7.16
CA MET A 67 -1.61 8.15 6.08
C MET A 67 -1.04 8.62 4.74
N ALA A 68 -1.07 9.92 4.48
CA ALA A 68 -0.46 10.50 3.29
C ALA A 68 1.03 10.13 3.17
N LYS A 69 1.81 10.30 4.25
CA LYS A 69 3.24 9.94 4.30
C LYS A 69 3.48 8.46 3.96
N VAL A 70 2.66 7.56 4.51
CA VAL A 70 2.79 6.10 4.25
C VAL A 70 2.58 5.79 2.77
N HIS A 71 1.51 6.30 2.17
CA HIS A 71 1.19 6.03 0.77
C HIS A 71 2.18 6.71 -0.20
N VAL A 72 2.60 7.94 0.09
CA VAL A 72 3.64 8.64 -0.68
C VAL A 72 4.97 7.88 -0.65
N LYS A 73 5.38 7.37 0.52
CA LYS A 73 6.61 6.56 0.65
C LYS A 73 6.52 5.30 -0.22
N LYS A 74 5.40 4.58 -0.19
CA LYS A 74 5.20 3.39 -1.03
C LYS A 74 5.24 3.72 -2.52
N ALA A 75 4.60 4.83 -2.93
CA ALA A 75 4.62 5.28 -4.31
C ALA A 75 6.06 5.52 -4.80
N LEU A 76 6.86 6.26 -4.03
CA LEU A 76 8.25 6.57 -4.36
C LEU A 76 9.20 5.38 -4.25
N GLN A 77 8.86 4.37 -3.44
CA GLN A 77 9.59 3.10 -3.39
C GLN A 77 9.38 2.28 -4.67
N SER A 78 8.16 2.29 -5.21
CA SER A 78 7.86 1.59 -6.47
C SER A 78 8.33 2.39 -7.69
N ASP A 79 8.17 3.70 -7.67
CA ASP A 79 8.57 4.61 -8.75
C ASP A 79 9.01 5.94 -8.15
N ALA A 80 10.33 6.14 -8.12
CA ALA A 80 10.94 7.34 -7.58
C ALA A 80 10.61 8.60 -8.39
N GLN A 81 10.17 8.46 -9.64
CA GLN A 81 9.83 9.58 -10.53
C GLN A 81 8.33 9.92 -10.52
N ASN A 82 7.53 9.29 -9.65
CA ASN A 82 6.11 9.56 -9.57
C ASN A 82 5.85 11.04 -9.17
N GLU A 83 5.44 11.84 -10.15
CA GLU A 83 5.24 13.29 -9.96
C GLU A 83 4.23 13.60 -8.85
N THR A 84 3.16 12.82 -8.74
CA THR A 84 2.11 13.07 -7.75
C THR A 84 2.67 12.86 -6.35
N ALA A 85 3.39 11.76 -6.14
CA ALA A 85 4.00 11.46 -4.85
C ALA A 85 5.06 12.49 -4.47
N LEU A 86 5.88 12.95 -5.43
CA LEU A 86 6.87 14.01 -5.20
C LEU A 86 6.21 15.33 -4.78
N LYS A 87 5.14 15.75 -5.48
CA LYS A 87 4.38 16.97 -5.15
C LYS A 87 3.79 16.89 -3.73
N VAL A 88 3.21 15.76 -3.36
CA VAL A 88 2.64 15.56 -2.02
C VAL A 88 3.73 15.50 -0.96
N LYS A 89 4.87 14.84 -1.24
CA LYS A 89 6.03 14.82 -0.32
C LYS A 89 6.52 16.23 -0.01
N GLN A 90 6.72 17.06 -1.05
CA GLN A 90 7.13 18.45 -0.86
C GLN A 90 6.10 19.25 -0.08
N ALA A 91 4.81 19.06 -0.34
CA ALA A 91 3.75 19.73 0.41
C ALA A 91 3.73 19.30 1.88
N LEU A 92 3.90 18.00 2.16
CA LEU A 92 4.02 17.46 3.51
C LEU A 92 5.22 18.07 4.24
N GLU A 93 6.40 18.09 3.60
CA GLU A 93 7.62 18.67 4.16
C GLU A 93 7.44 20.15 4.51
N LYS A 94 6.78 20.93 3.66
CA LYS A 94 6.45 22.33 3.96
C LYS A 94 5.54 22.45 5.18
N THR A 95 4.45 21.68 5.23
CA THR A 95 3.52 21.70 6.37
C THR A 95 4.15 21.21 7.68
N THR A 96 5.16 20.34 7.61
CA THR A 96 5.86 19.81 8.78
C THR A 96 7.14 20.57 9.12
N GLY A 97 7.68 21.36 8.20
CA GLY A 97 8.88 22.18 8.41
C GLY A 97 8.65 23.33 9.38
N GLU A 98 7.39 23.77 9.53
CA GLU A 98 6.97 24.71 10.57
C GLU A 98 6.78 24.03 11.95
N SER A 99 6.81 22.68 12.02
CA SER A 99 6.69 21.93 13.27
C SER A 99 7.73 20.80 13.32
N VAL A 100 8.97 21.22 13.56
CA VAL A 100 10.11 20.42 14.04
C VAL A 100 10.61 19.33 13.09
N GLY A 101 11.86 19.52 12.67
CA GLY A 101 12.60 18.63 11.79
C GLY A 101 12.51 17.16 12.20
N SER A 102 12.09 16.33 11.25
CA SER A 102 12.30 14.89 11.32
C SER A 102 13.05 14.45 10.07
N LYS A 103 14.38 14.53 10.17
CA LYS A 103 15.28 13.61 9.48
C LYS A 103 14.78 12.19 9.75
N SER A 104 14.09 11.60 8.77
CA SER A 104 13.97 10.15 8.65
C SER A 104 14.73 9.73 7.40
N THR A 105 16.04 9.99 7.45
CA THR A 105 17.04 9.18 6.78
C THR A 105 16.93 7.72 7.25
N SER A 106 16.81 6.81 6.29
CA SER A 106 17.32 5.42 6.36
C SER A 106 16.74 4.45 7.40
N SER A 107 15.92 3.52 6.91
CA SER A 107 16.20 2.08 7.03
C SER A 107 15.86 1.46 5.67
N LYS A 108 16.83 1.26 4.78
CA LYS A 108 17.68 0.07 4.66
C LYS A 108 16.90 -1.22 4.92
N SER A 109 16.29 -1.74 3.86
CA SER A 109 16.00 -3.17 3.69
C SER A 109 16.85 -3.68 2.53
N THR A 110 18.15 -3.79 2.76
CA THR A 110 19.00 -4.68 1.96
C THR A 110 19.23 -5.96 2.76
N ALA A 111 19.10 -7.07 2.06
CA ALA A 111 19.52 -8.44 2.39
C ALA A 111 18.68 -9.23 3.41
N SER A 112 17.76 -10.04 2.88
CA SER A 112 17.84 -11.52 2.92
C SER A 112 16.73 -12.03 1.98
N GLY A 113 16.97 -12.66 0.83
CA GLY A 113 17.92 -13.73 0.62
C GLY A 113 17.26 -15.06 1.00
N SER A 114 16.32 -15.57 0.19
CA SER A 114 16.07 -17.02 0.04
C SER A 114 15.18 -17.30 -1.17
N SER A 115 15.90 -17.56 -2.26
CA SER A 115 15.53 -18.49 -3.34
C SER A 115 15.16 -19.89 -2.82
N LYS A 116 14.56 -20.70 -3.72
CA LYS A 116 14.42 -22.18 -3.67
C LYS A 116 13.26 -22.66 -2.78
N GLY A 117 12.39 -23.58 -3.15
CA GLY A 117 12.33 -24.51 -4.28
C GLY A 117 11.33 -25.62 -3.90
N LYS A 118 10.50 -25.98 -4.89
CA LYS A 118 9.74 -27.23 -5.07
C LYS A 118 10.31 -28.49 -4.37
N SER A 119 9.44 -29.27 -3.70
CA SER A 119 9.40 -30.77 -3.54
C SER A 119 8.90 -31.17 -2.13
N SER A 120 7.70 -31.75 -1.95
CA SER A 120 7.33 -33.19 -1.97
C SER A 120 7.53 -33.95 -0.64
N LYS A 121 6.55 -34.84 -0.35
CA LYS A 121 6.44 -35.87 0.73
C LYS A 121 6.14 -35.35 2.14
N THR A 122 4.92 -35.59 2.64
CA THR A 122 4.49 -36.79 3.42
C THR A 122 5.24 -36.90 4.74
N GLU A 123 4.54 -36.75 5.86
CA GLU A 123 4.43 -37.74 6.93
C GLU A 123 3.42 -37.24 7.99
N LYS A 124 2.63 -38.19 8.50
CA LYS A 124 1.61 -38.03 9.54
C LYS A 124 2.28 -38.33 10.89
N SER A 125 2.11 -37.47 11.88
CA SER A 125 2.12 -37.82 13.32
C SER A 125 1.79 -36.54 14.08
N ASN A 126 0.59 -36.41 14.62
CA ASN A 126 0.20 -36.83 15.96
C ASN A 126 1.17 -36.31 17.04
N GLY A 127 0.75 -35.24 17.73
CA GLY A 127 1.50 -34.59 18.79
C GLY A 127 0.68 -33.42 19.33
N GLY A 128 -0.26 -33.75 20.20
CA GLY A 128 -1.12 -32.78 20.86
C GLY A 128 -0.41 -31.97 21.95
N GLY A 129 -1.08 -30.89 22.34
CA GLY A 129 -0.78 -30.12 23.54
C GLY A 129 0.01 -28.84 23.27
N MET A 130 -0.24 -27.70 23.92
CA MET A 130 -1.19 -27.37 24.99
C MET A 130 -1.45 -25.86 24.84
N PHE A 131 -2.66 -25.50 24.44
CA PHE A 131 -3.19 -24.14 24.58
C PHE A 131 -4.06 -24.18 25.84
N GLY A 132 -3.63 -23.57 26.94
CA GLY A 132 -4.45 -23.63 28.15
C GLY A 132 -3.82 -23.07 29.41
N GLY A 133 -4.02 -21.78 29.63
CA GLY A 133 -4.32 -21.24 30.96
C GLY A 133 -3.17 -21.18 31.97
N LEU A 134 -2.56 -20.00 32.10
CA LEU A 134 -1.94 -19.61 33.36
C LEU A 134 -2.10 -18.10 33.60
N PHE A 135 -3.32 -17.58 33.44
CA PHE A 135 -3.65 -16.24 33.95
C PHE A 135 -3.85 -16.34 35.46
N GLY A 136 -2.77 -16.06 36.18
CA GLY A 136 -2.66 -16.14 37.63
C GLY A 136 -3.63 -15.20 38.33
N GLY A 137 -4.42 -15.77 39.24
CA GLY A 137 -5.35 -15.07 40.11
C GLY A 137 -4.95 -15.20 41.57
N LYS A 138 -4.99 -14.05 42.25
CA LYS A 138 -5.39 -13.83 43.64
C LYS A 138 -4.29 -13.73 44.71
N LYS A 139 -3.99 -12.45 45.03
CA LYS A 139 -3.68 -11.95 46.38
C LYS A 139 -4.92 -12.08 47.27
N LYS A 140 -4.77 -12.65 48.46
CA LYS A 140 -4.96 -12.01 49.78
C LYS A 140 -4.96 -13.07 50.87
#